data_AF-A0A955BXM8-F1
#
_entry.id   AF-A0A955BXM8-F1
#
_cell.length_a   1.000
_cell.length_b   1.000
_cell.length_c   1.000
_cell.angle_alpha   90.00
_cell.angle_beta   90.00
_cell.angle_gamma   90.00
#
_symmetry.space_group_name_H-M   'P 1'
#
loop_
_entity.id
_entity.type
_entity.pdbx_description
1 polymer ?
#
loop_
_entity_poly.entity_id
_entity_poly.type
_entity_poly.pdbx_seq_one_letter_code
_entity_poly.pdbx_strand_id
1 'polypeptide(L)'
;MSTTTQPVPATPCDATVQVMPDWSRYAGQPVADNGRHSIAALEPIADDADEVTLDYFRHEGAYWRAVVPVAGVREVRGQTYNFSAPKTRRGKDGPVTRYRKSGLPRRKIPILNHVQCRFVFAGDQPVRLYPNGGDASGEPAHELHDIIYSVEATGPEGVLFNLRDGVFGNLICAHRFVSTQEMVFERVAVENQYVIESAPLRLRPGEERGLLVKSLQRSDAARMHEPYLMLRFSRTNNCTSNPLQILDEVVAYNWRQWFGSLLYRLPLNPRLYLRIRGLDSDPSYRSFLRDEFAGYLHSPATRQRRRDHVKRAIAARREAQGRPRQHA
;
A
#
# COMPACT_ATOMS: atom_id res chain seq x y z
N MET A 1 -10.43 -18.78 -29.35
CA MET A 1 -9.03 -18.31 -29.38
C MET A 1 -9.04 -16.92 -28.75
N SER A 2 -8.76 -16.82 -27.46
CA SER A 2 -8.76 -15.53 -26.75
C SER A 2 -7.47 -14.80 -27.07
N THR A 3 -7.58 -13.72 -27.83
CA THR A 3 -6.50 -12.76 -28.07
C THR A 3 -6.15 -12.08 -26.76
N THR A 4 -5.02 -12.46 -26.18
CA THR A 4 -4.40 -11.74 -25.07
C THR A 4 -3.95 -10.38 -25.59
N THR A 5 -4.78 -9.37 -25.41
CA THR A 5 -4.42 -7.97 -25.67
C THR A 5 -3.22 -7.63 -24.79
N GLN A 6 -2.04 -7.47 -25.38
CA GLN A 6 -0.88 -7.00 -24.62
C GLN A 6 -1.18 -5.57 -24.14
N PRO A 7 -0.86 -5.23 -22.88
CA PRO A 7 -1.00 -3.87 -22.40
C PRO A 7 -0.06 -2.97 -23.22
N VAL A 8 -0.65 -2.05 -23.98
CA VAL A 8 0.06 -0.92 -24.57
C VAL A 8 0.59 -0.10 -23.39
N PRO A 9 1.91 0.20 -23.31
CA PRO A 9 2.39 1.10 -22.29
C PRO A 9 1.71 2.44 -22.51
N ALA A 10 0.88 2.84 -21.55
CA ALA A 10 0.26 4.15 -21.54
C ALA A 10 1.37 5.19 -21.72
N THR A 11 1.34 5.89 -22.86
CA THR A 11 2.12 7.11 -23.00
C THR A 11 1.56 8.07 -21.95
N PRO A 12 2.38 8.63 -21.04
CA PRO A 12 1.87 9.56 -20.05
C PRO A 12 1.23 10.73 -20.81
N CYS A 13 -0.08 10.92 -20.66
CA CYS A 13 -0.72 12.18 -21.02
C CYS A 13 -0.04 13.28 -20.18
N ASP A 14 0.76 14.13 -20.84
CA ASP A 14 1.34 15.40 -20.35
C ASP A 14 1.39 15.57 -18.83
N ALA A 15 2.00 14.61 -18.14
CA ALA A 15 2.26 14.72 -16.73
C ALA A 15 3.48 15.61 -16.59
N THR A 16 3.27 16.87 -16.21
CA THR A 16 4.34 17.70 -15.64
C THR A 16 5.13 16.83 -14.68
N VAL A 17 6.40 16.57 -14.99
CA VAL A 17 7.25 15.67 -14.21
C VAL A 17 7.18 16.14 -12.76
N GLN A 18 6.56 15.33 -11.90
CA GLN A 18 6.42 15.71 -10.52
C GLN A 18 7.81 15.74 -9.88
N VAL A 19 8.13 16.86 -9.22
CA VAL A 19 9.41 17.05 -8.55
C VAL A 19 9.26 17.00 -7.03
N MET A 20 10.35 16.64 -6.36
CA MET A 20 10.47 16.70 -4.92
C MET A 20 10.23 18.14 -4.43
N PRO A 21 9.39 18.34 -3.40
CA PRO A 21 9.08 19.67 -2.87
C PRO A 21 10.28 20.39 -2.24
N ASP A 22 10.18 21.72 -2.15
CA ASP A 22 11.24 22.61 -1.65
C ASP A 22 11.68 22.33 -0.19
N TRP A 23 10.79 21.74 0.62
CA TRP A 23 11.12 21.35 1.98
C TRP A 23 12.02 20.10 2.07
N SER A 24 12.14 19.33 0.99
CA SER A 24 12.97 18.13 0.95
C SER A 24 14.41 18.51 0.64
N ARG A 25 15.38 17.78 1.22
CA ARG A 25 16.78 17.88 0.77
C ARG A 25 16.99 17.51 -0.71
N TYR A 26 15.99 16.90 -1.34
CA TYR A 26 15.99 16.49 -2.73
C TYR A 26 15.22 17.44 -3.65
N ALA A 27 14.87 18.64 -3.18
CA ALA A 27 14.08 19.63 -3.91
C ALA A 27 14.45 19.76 -5.39
N GLY A 28 13.43 19.82 -6.25
CA GLY A 28 13.58 19.96 -7.70
C GLY A 28 13.97 18.68 -8.45
N GLN A 29 14.36 17.60 -7.77
CA GLN A 29 14.62 16.32 -8.43
C GLN A 29 13.30 15.63 -8.82
N PRO A 30 13.22 14.96 -9.97
CA PRO A 30 12.03 14.18 -10.35
C PRO A 30 11.71 13.10 -9.31
N VAL A 31 10.44 13.00 -8.90
CA VAL A 31 9.93 11.91 -8.07
C VAL A 31 9.97 10.62 -8.88
N ALA A 32 10.43 9.52 -8.27
CA ALA A 32 10.50 8.22 -8.93
C ALA A 32 9.09 7.68 -9.24
N ASP A 33 8.84 7.30 -10.49
CA ASP A 33 7.67 6.52 -10.86
C ASP A 33 7.92 5.02 -10.61
N ASN A 34 7.91 4.65 -9.33
CA ASN A 34 8.20 3.29 -8.87
C ASN A 34 6.93 2.51 -8.47
N GLY A 35 5.77 2.85 -9.04
CA GLY A 35 4.48 2.28 -8.67
C GLY A 35 3.90 2.82 -7.36
N ARG A 36 4.44 3.94 -6.86
CA ARG A 36 3.96 4.66 -5.68
C ARG A 36 3.46 6.02 -6.11
N HIS A 37 2.17 6.09 -6.36
CA HIS A 37 1.48 7.32 -6.71
C HIS A 37 0.17 7.38 -5.94
N SER A 38 -0.20 8.56 -5.45
CA SER A 38 -1.54 8.77 -4.90
C SER A 38 -2.56 8.86 -6.02
N ILE A 39 -3.83 8.63 -5.73
CA ILE A 39 -4.84 8.68 -6.78
C ILE A 39 -5.07 10.12 -7.25
N ALA A 40 -5.72 10.23 -8.40
CA ALA A 40 -6.28 11.48 -8.89
C ALA A 40 -7.77 11.29 -9.17
N ALA A 41 -8.64 11.74 -8.25
CA ALA A 41 -10.07 11.75 -8.50
C ALA A 41 -10.39 12.71 -9.67
N LEU A 42 -11.33 12.30 -10.53
CA LEU A 42 -11.77 13.13 -11.65
C LEU A 42 -12.76 14.22 -11.22
N GLU A 43 -13.46 13.96 -10.12
CA GLU A 43 -14.42 14.87 -9.50
C GLU A 43 -14.19 14.93 -7.98
N PRO A 44 -14.59 16.01 -7.30
CA PRO A 44 -14.55 16.09 -5.84
C PRO A 44 -15.31 14.93 -5.19
N ILE A 45 -14.68 14.25 -4.24
CA ILE A 45 -15.25 13.08 -3.57
C ILE A 45 -16.16 13.53 -2.43
N ALA A 46 -17.47 13.46 -2.66
CA ALA A 46 -18.48 13.71 -1.63
C ALA A 46 -18.55 12.56 -0.59
N ASP A 47 -18.98 12.88 0.64
CA ASP A 47 -19.11 11.90 1.73
C ASP A 47 -20.16 10.81 1.43
N ASP A 48 -21.17 11.16 0.63
CA ASP A 48 -22.28 10.32 0.20
C ASP A 48 -22.19 9.87 -1.27
N ALA A 49 -21.01 10.01 -1.90
CA ALA A 49 -20.78 9.52 -3.26
C ALA A 49 -21.12 8.03 -3.36
N ASP A 50 -21.83 7.60 -4.42
CA ASP A 50 -22.14 6.18 -4.65
C ASP A 50 -20.99 5.45 -5.37
N GLU A 51 -20.33 6.15 -6.28
CA GLU A 51 -19.11 5.73 -6.95
C GLU A 51 -18.07 6.86 -7.02
N VAL A 52 -16.80 6.48 -7.12
CA VAL A 52 -15.68 7.41 -7.30
C VAL A 52 -14.85 6.97 -8.48
N THR A 53 -14.65 7.86 -9.45
CA THR A 53 -13.75 7.63 -10.58
C THR A 53 -12.41 8.33 -10.35
N LEU A 54 -11.32 7.59 -10.49
CA LEU A 54 -9.97 8.05 -10.19
C LEU A 54 -8.94 7.48 -11.17
N ASP A 55 -7.86 8.22 -11.41
CA ASP A 55 -6.67 7.75 -12.10
C ASP A 55 -5.58 7.31 -11.11
N TYR A 56 -4.55 6.64 -11.64
CA TYR A 56 -3.38 6.12 -10.92
C TYR A 56 -3.66 4.97 -9.94
N PHE A 57 -4.76 4.21 -10.14
CA PHE A 57 -4.95 2.94 -9.45
C PHE A 57 -3.93 1.91 -9.94
N ARG A 58 -3.25 1.20 -9.02
CA ARG A 58 -2.18 0.27 -9.39
C ARG A 58 -2.64 -1.18 -9.48
N HIS A 59 -2.53 -1.78 -10.67
CA HIS A 59 -2.84 -3.20 -10.91
C HIS A 59 -1.91 -3.80 -11.97
N GLU A 60 -1.40 -5.00 -11.71
CA GLU A 60 -0.54 -5.78 -12.60
C GLU A 60 0.69 -5.04 -13.17
N GLY A 61 1.20 -4.07 -12.42
CA GLY A 61 2.39 -3.31 -12.81
C GLY A 61 2.10 -2.12 -13.73
N ALA A 62 0.83 -1.76 -13.92
CA ALA A 62 0.38 -0.59 -14.66
C ALA A 62 -0.54 0.29 -13.81
N TYR A 63 -0.69 1.55 -14.21
CA TYR A 63 -1.71 2.45 -13.68
C TYR A 63 -2.99 2.33 -14.50
N TRP A 64 -4.12 2.40 -13.82
CA TRP A 64 -5.46 2.26 -14.37
C TRP A 64 -6.35 3.40 -13.86
N ARG A 65 -7.35 3.73 -14.66
CA ARG A 65 -8.53 4.44 -14.18
C ARG A 65 -9.40 3.43 -13.45
N ALA A 66 -9.80 3.73 -12.22
CA ALA A 66 -10.68 2.89 -11.43
C ALA A 66 -12.02 3.58 -11.20
N VAL A 67 -13.11 2.83 -11.36
CA VAL A 67 -14.44 3.21 -10.87
C VAL A 67 -14.74 2.37 -9.64
N VAL A 68 -14.78 3.02 -8.48
CA VAL A 68 -14.91 2.39 -7.17
C VAL A 68 -16.35 2.56 -6.66
N PRO A 69 -17.18 1.51 -6.60
CA PRO A 69 -18.52 1.59 -6.03
C PRO A 69 -18.42 1.60 -4.50
N VAL A 70 -18.34 2.78 -3.88
CA VAL A 70 -18.02 2.88 -2.45
C VAL A 70 -19.10 2.28 -1.55
N ALA A 71 -20.36 2.25 -2.01
CA ALA A 71 -21.45 1.56 -1.32
C ALA A 71 -21.30 0.03 -1.32
N GLY A 72 -20.46 -0.52 -2.20
CA GLY A 72 -20.24 -1.96 -2.35
C GLY A 72 -19.24 -2.57 -1.39
N VAL A 73 -18.56 -1.77 -0.57
CA VAL A 73 -17.67 -2.32 0.47
C VAL A 73 -18.48 -3.07 1.52
N ARG A 74 -18.09 -4.31 1.81
CA ARG A 74 -18.74 -5.20 2.78
C ARG A 74 -17.90 -5.47 4.00
N GLU A 75 -16.58 -5.46 3.82
CA GLU A 75 -15.65 -5.81 4.88
C GLU A 75 -14.38 -4.97 4.76
N VAL A 76 -13.82 -4.59 5.90
CA VAL A 76 -12.49 -4.02 6.00
C VAL A 76 -11.60 -4.91 6.86
N ARG A 77 -10.41 -5.23 6.36
CA ARG A 77 -9.37 -5.95 7.10
C ARG A 77 -8.12 -5.09 7.28
N GLY A 78 -7.59 -5.08 8.49
CA GLY A 78 -6.30 -4.47 8.77
C GLY A 78 -5.17 -5.41 8.38
N GLN A 79 -4.20 -4.91 7.64
CA GLN A 79 -3.00 -5.66 7.29
C GLN A 79 -1.77 -5.00 7.90
N THR A 80 -0.81 -5.83 8.32
CA THR A 80 0.45 -5.34 8.86
C THR A 80 1.62 -6.23 8.51
N TYR A 81 2.76 -5.58 8.29
CA TYR A 81 4.05 -6.24 8.19
C TYR A 81 5.14 -5.34 8.76
N ASN A 82 6.29 -5.93 9.08
CA ASN A 82 7.47 -5.18 9.49
C ASN A 82 8.52 -5.29 8.40
N PHE A 83 8.90 -4.17 7.80
CA PHE A 83 9.81 -4.14 6.66
C PHE A 83 11.29 -4.10 7.06
N SER A 84 11.62 -4.11 8.36
CA SER A 84 13.02 -4.22 8.77
C SER A 84 13.59 -5.61 8.49
N ALA A 85 14.91 -5.68 8.25
CA ALA A 85 15.56 -6.95 7.97
C ALA A 85 15.36 -7.96 9.12
N PRO A 86 15.21 -9.26 8.82
CA PRO A 86 15.16 -10.29 9.84
C PRO A 86 16.49 -10.37 10.63
N LYS A 87 16.39 -10.72 11.90
CA LYS A 87 17.54 -11.10 12.74
C LYS A 87 17.98 -12.49 12.30
N THR A 88 19.24 -12.61 11.91
CA THR A 88 19.87 -13.87 11.53
C THR A 88 20.87 -14.33 12.60
N ARG A 89 21.21 -15.62 12.59
CA ARG A 89 22.35 -16.20 13.33
C ARG A 89 23.25 -16.96 12.35
N ARG A 90 24.51 -17.18 12.71
CA ARG A 90 25.40 -18.05 11.93
C ARG A 90 24.85 -19.49 11.97
N GLY A 91 24.53 -20.04 10.80
CA GLY A 91 24.23 -21.46 10.61
C GLY A 91 25.38 -22.18 9.90
N LYS A 92 25.26 -23.50 9.75
CA LYS A 92 26.26 -24.33 9.08
C LYS A 92 26.37 -23.99 7.59
N ASP A 93 25.23 -23.77 6.93
CA ASP A 93 25.13 -23.50 5.48
C ASP A 93 24.89 -22.00 5.16
N GLY A 94 25.17 -21.12 6.13
CA GLY A 94 24.97 -19.68 6.00
C GLY A 94 24.02 -19.07 7.05
N PRO A 95 23.62 -17.80 6.88
CA PRO A 95 22.78 -17.10 7.85
C PRO A 95 21.38 -17.72 7.96
N VAL A 96 20.96 -18.05 9.18
CA VAL A 96 19.62 -18.61 9.46
C VAL A 96 18.74 -17.57 10.14
N THR A 97 17.55 -17.31 9.58
CA THR A 97 16.55 -16.41 10.16
C THR A 97 16.06 -16.92 11.52
N ARG A 98 16.01 -16.04 12.52
CA ARG A 98 15.45 -16.34 13.83
C ARG A 98 13.95 -16.07 13.82
N TYR A 99 13.14 -17.05 14.17
CA TYR A 99 11.68 -16.92 14.26
C TYR A 99 11.21 -16.74 15.71
N ARG A 100 10.00 -16.19 15.87
CA ARG A 100 9.24 -16.17 17.14
C ARG A 100 8.46 -17.48 17.27
N LYS A 101 7.93 -17.78 18.46
CA LYS A 101 7.00 -18.91 18.67
C LYS A 101 5.77 -18.82 17.74
N SER A 102 5.40 -17.60 17.35
CA SER A 102 4.29 -17.33 16.41
C SER A 102 4.62 -17.55 14.93
N GLY A 103 5.76 -18.16 14.58
CA GLY A 103 6.19 -18.38 13.19
C GLY A 103 6.72 -17.13 12.46
N LEU A 104 6.63 -15.93 13.04
CA LEU A 104 7.10 -14.69 12.42
C LEU A 104 8.60 -14.49 12.59
N PRO A 105 9.31 -13.94 11.59
CA PRO A 105 10.72 -13.58 11.75
C PRO A 105 10.90 -12.53 12.85
N ARG A 106 11.91 -12.71 13.70
CA ARG A 106 12.36 -11.67 14.62
C ARG A 106 13.00 -10.56 13.78
N ARG A 107 12.55 -9.33 13.97
CA ARG A 107 12.94 -8.17 13.17
C ARG A 107 14.06 -7.39 13.86
N LYS A 108 14.98 -6.80 13.07
CA LYS A 108 16.07 -5.97 13.62
C LYS A 108 15.52 -4.73 14.31
N ILE A 109 14.53 -4.07 13.70
CA ILE A 109 13.90 -2.86 14.22
C ILE A 109 12.39 -3.12 14.34
N PRO A 110 11.91 -3.56 15.51
CA PRO A 110 10.53 -4.04 15.69
C PRO A 110 9.46 -2.95 15.55
N ILE A 111 9.86 -1.67 15.59
CA ILE A 111 8.96 -0.52 15.47
C ILE A 111 8.71 -0.08 14.01
N LEU A 112 9.46 -0.62 13.04
CA LEU A 112 9.26 -0.34 11.61
C LEU A 112 8.17 -1.21 11.02
N ASN A 113 6.96 -0.94 11.48
CA ASN A 113 5.75 -1.56 10.96
C ASN A 113 5.20 -0.73 9.80
N HIS A 114 4.40 -1.41 8.99
CA HIS A 114 3.59 -0.86 7.93
C HIS A 114 2.16 -1.35 8.17
N VAL A 115 1.19 -0.46 7.97
CA VAL A 115 -0.24 -0.74 8.12
C VAL A 115 -0.94 -0.44 6.80
N GLN A 116 -1.85 -1.33 6.42
CA GLN A 116 -2.67 -1.20 5.21
C GLN A 116 -4.10 -1.58 5.55
N CYS A 117 -5.05 -1.08 4.75
CA CYS A 117 -6.45 -1.44 4.83
C CYS A 117 -6.83 -2.17 3.54
N ARG A 118 -7.29 -3.42 3.66
CA ARG A 118 -7.93 -4.15 2.56
C ARG A 118 -9.43 -3.95 2.66
N PHE A 119 -10.03 -3.44 1.59
CA PHE A 119 -11.47 -3.31 1.43
C PHE A 119 -11.94 -4.45 0.53
N VAL A 120 -12.93 -5.21 1.00
CA VAL A 120 -13.55 -6.31 0.27
C VAL A 120 -14.95 -5.88 -0.15
N PHE A 121 -15.26 -6.07 -1.43
CA PHE A 121 -16.50 -5.62 -2.06
C PHE A 121 -17.49 -6.77 -2.23
N ALA A 122 -18.76 -6.40 -2.40
CA ALA A 122 -19.81 -7.32 -2.81
C ALA A 122 -19.51 -7.91 -4.21
N GLY A 123 -19.98 -9.13 -4.46
CA GLY A 123 -19.75 -9.82 -5.73
C GLY A 123 -20.39 -9.11 -6.93
N ASP A 124 -21.46 -8.36 -6.72
CA ASP A 124 -22.21 -7.59 -7.72
C ASP A 124 -21.75 -6.13 -7.83
N GLN A 125 -20.80 -5.69 -7.00
CA GLN A 125 -20.29 -4.33 -6.98
C GLN A 125 -18.75 -4.30 -6.98
N PRO A 126 -18.10 -4.85 -8.03
CA PRO A 126 -16.63 -4.82 -8.13
C PRO A 126 -16.10 -3.42 -8.44
N VAL A 127 -14.84 -3.20 -8.06
CA VAL A 127 -14.06 -2.08 -8.61
C VAL A 127 -13.72 -2.40 -10.06
N ARG A 128 -14.06 -1.49 -10.97
CA ARG A 128 -13.89 -1.66 -12.42
C ARG A 128 -12.69 -0.87 -12.91
N LEU A 129 -11.80 -1.50 -13.67
CA LEU A 129 -10.59 -0.84 -14.18
C LEU A 129 -10.67 -0.59 -15.70
N TYR A 130 -10.28 0.61 -16.10
CA TYR A 130 -10.22 1.11 -17.47
C TYR A 130 -8.84 1.71 -17.77
N PRO A 131 -8.45 1.84 -19.04
CA PRO A 131 -7.20 2.49 -19.41
C PRO A 131 -7.03 3.85 -18.73
N ASN A 132 -5.88 4.07 -18.08
CA ASN A 132 -5.61 5.30 -17.34
C ASN A 132 -5.67 6.54 -18.25
N GLY A 133 -6.35 7.60 -17.80
CA GLY A 133 -6.55 8.81 -18.60
C GLY A 133 -7.57 8.69 -19.74
N GLY A 134 -8.13 7.51 -20.01
CA GLY A 134 -9.18 7.28 -21.02
C GLY A 134 -10.58 7.23 -20.42
N ASP A 135 -11.62 7.22 -21.25
CA ASP A 135 -13.01 7.21 -20.76
C ASP A 135 -13.34 5.95 -19.94
N ALA A 136 -14.12 6.13 -18.87
CA ALA A 136 -14.65 5.03 -18.06
C ALA A 136 -15.97 4.50 -18.66
N SER A 137 -15.96 4.21 -19.97
CA SER A 137 -17.12 3.71 -20.70
C SER A 137 -16.82 2.35 -21.34
N GLY A 138 -17.85 1.52 -21.50
CA GLY A 138 -17.74 0.18 -22.09
C GLY A 138 -17.41 -0.92 -21.07
N GLU A 139 -16.87 -2.04 -21.58
CA GLU A 139 -16.49 -3.20 -20.77
C GLU A 139 -15.17 -2.92 -20.01
N PRO A 140 -15.12 -3.16 -18.69
CA PRO A 140 -13.90 -2.96 -17.92
C PRO A 140 -12.84 -3.98 -18.32
N ALA A 141 -11.57 -3.54 -18.32
CA ALA A 141 -10.43 -4.44 -18.55
C ALA A 141 -10.25 -5.44 -17.39
N HIS A 142 -10.61 -5.02 -16.17
CA HIS A 142 -10.57 -5.85 -14.97
C HIS A 142 -11.72 -5.52 -14.02
N GLU A 143 -12.19 -6.53 -13.31
CA GLU A 143 -13.10 -6.41 -12.18
C GLU A 143 -12.42 -6.94 -10.91
N LEU A 144 -12.40 -6.14 -9.85
CA LEU A 144 -11.72 -6.46 -8.60
C LEU A 144 -12.71 -6.45 -7.44
N HIS A 145 -12.72 -7.53 -6.65
CA HIS A 145 -13.55 -7.63 -5.44
C HIS A 145 -12.80 -7.27 -4.16
N ASP A 146 -11.54 -6.87 -4.27
CA ASP A 146 -10.81 -6.26 -3.18
C ASP A 146 -9.78 -5.25 -3.68
N ILE A 147 -9.53 -4.25 -2.85
CA ILE A 147 -8.47 -3.27 -3.07
C ILE A 147 -7.78 -2.98 -1.74
N ILE A 148 -6.58 -2.42 -1.84
CA ILE A 148 -5.76 -2.06 -0.71
C ILE A 148 -5.44 -0.58 -0.78
N TYR A 149 -5.71 0.08 0.34
CA TYR A 149 -5.16 1.38 0.64
C TYR A 149 -3.87 1.22 1.43
N SER A 150 -2.80 1.83 0.94
CA SER A 150 -1.47 1.81 1.55
C SER A 150 -0.84 3.19 1.48
N VAL A 151 -0.12 3.59 2.52
CA VAL A 151 0.73 4.78 2.47
C VAL A 151 2.18 4.34 2.36
N GLU A 152 2.90 4.86 1.37
CA GLU A 152 4.29 4.51 1.10
C GLU A 152 5.19 5.75 1.13
N ALA A 153 6.45 5.56 1.53
CA ALA A 153 7.46 6.59 1.33
C ALA A 153 7.97 6.52 -0.12
N THR A 154 8.02 7.65 -0.81
CA THR A 154 8.70 7.77 -2.11
C THR A 154 9.70 8.93 -2.11
N GLY A 155 10.70 8.85 -2.97
CA GLY A 155 11.73 9.86 -3.16
C GLY A 155 12.08 9.99 -4.64
N PRO A 156 13.18 10.69 -4.99
CA PRO A 156 13.63 10.75 -6.36
C PRO A 156 14.19 9.41 -6.85
N GLU A 157 14.42 9.30 -8.15
CA GLU A 157 14.95 8.10 -8.79
C GLU A 157 16.23 7.62 -8.08
N GLY A 158 16.31 6.31 -7.78
CA GLY A 158 17.43 5.70 -7.06
C GLY A 158 17.46 5.91 -5.54
N VAL A 159 16.61 6.78 -4.97
CA VAL A 159 16.53 6.98 -3.51
C VAL A 159 15.47 6.05 -2.92
N LEU A 160 15.94 5.01 -2.22
CA LEU A 160 15.07 4.11 -1.45
C LEU A 160 14.79 4.65 -0.04
N PHE A 161 13.73 4.12 0.58
CA PHE A 161 13.43 4.42 1.98
C PHE A 161 14.64 4.15 2.87
N ASN A 162 14.99 5.14 3.68
CA ASN A 162 15.95 5.01 4.76
C ASN A 162 15.47 5.79 5.98
N LEU A 163 15.91 5.35 7.15
CA LEU A 163 15.47 5.91 8.43
C LEU A 163 15.79 7.39 8.57
N ARG A 164 16.97 7.82 8.09
CA ARG A 164 17.39 9.21 8.19
C ARG A 164 16.39 10.10 7.46
N ASP A 165 16.07 9.78 6.21
CA ASP A 165 15.13 10.57 5.43
C ASP A 165 13.69 10.48 5.92
N GLY A 166 13.27 9.30 6.40
CA GLY A 166 11.95 9.15 7.02
C GLY A 166 11.80 9.92 8.34
N VAL A 167 12.87 10.08 9.13
CA VAL A 167 12.84 10.87 10.36
C VAL A 167 12.83 12.37 10.06
N PHE A 168 13.66 12.82 9.11
CA PHE A 168 13.79 14.23 8.77
C PHE A 168 12.71 14.74 7.80
N GLY A 169 11.88 13.86 7.25
CA GLY A 169 10.84 14.26 6.31
C GLY A 169 11.40 14.66 4.96
N ASN A 170 12.38 13.92 4.43
CA ASN A 170 12.94 14.17 3.10
C ASN A 170 12.24 13.37 1.99
N LEU A 171 11.34 12.45 2.37
CA LEU A 171 10.56 11.63 1.45
C LEU A 171 9.12 12.13 1.42
N ILE A 172 8.37 11.75 0.39
CA ILE A 172 6.96 12.08 0.20
C ILE A 172 6.09 10.89 0.62
N CYS A 173 4.90 11.17 1.16
CA CYS A 173 3.84 10.20 1.38
C CYS A 173 3.05 9.97 0.08
N ALA A 174 3.11 8.74 -0.45
CA ALA A 174 2.27 8.27 -1.54
C ALA A 174 1.13 7.43 -0.95
N HIS A 175 -0.08 7.99 -0.95
CA HIS A 175 -1.31 7.35 -0.50
C HIS A 175 -1.90 6.54 -1.64
N ARG A 176 -1.43 5.31 -1.86
CA ARG A 176 -1.80 4.56 -3.07
C ARG A 176 -3.00 3.63 -2.85
N PHE A 177 -3.76 3.44 -3.92
CA PHE A 177 -4.75 2.38 -4.06
C PHE A 177 -4.26 1.33 -5.06
N VAL A 178 -4.31 0.07 -4.65
CA VAL A 178 -3.72 -1.05 -5.40
C VAL A 178 -4.59 -2.29 -5.24
N SER A 179 -4.68 -3.16 -6.25
CA SER A 179 -5.35 -4.46 -6.08
C SER A 179 -4.63 -5.35 -5.05
N THR A 180 -5.33 -6.23 -4.32
CA THR A 180 -4.63 -7.15 -3.37
C THR A 180 -3.59 -8.02 -4.07
N GLN A 181 -3.89 -8.51 -5.27
CA GLN A 181 -2.96 -9.32 -6.07
C GLN A 181 -1.65 -8.57 -6.37
N GLU A 182 -1.73 -7.27 -6.69
CA GLU A 182 -0.55 -6.45 -6.95
C GLU A 182 0.25 -6.21 -5.67
N MET A 183 -0.41 -5.94 -4.53
CA MET A 183 0.29 -5.83 -3.25
C MET A 183 0.99 -7.14 -2.88
N VAL A 184 0.32 -8.29 -3.05
CA VAL A 184 0.90 -9.61 -2.81
C VAL A 184 2.12 -9.84 -3.71
N PHE A 185 2.06 -9.45 -4.98
CA PHE A 185 3.22 -9.51 -5.87
C PHE A 185 4.39 -8.69 -5.34
N GLU A 186 4.18 -7.40 -5.04
CA GLU A 186 5.24 -6.50 -4.57
C GLU A 186 5.80 -6.94 -3.22
N ARG A 187 4.94 -7.12 -2.21
CA ARG A 187 5.36 -7.34 -0.83
C ARG A 187 5.75 -8.78 -0.55
N VAL A 188 5.01 -9.75 -1.08
CA VAL A 188 5.25 -11.16 -0.77
C VAL A 188 6.18 -11.80 -1.80
N ALA A 189 5.89 -11.65 -3.10
CA ALA A 189 6.69 -12.32 -4.14
C ALA A 189 8.06 -11.66 -4.35
N VAL A 190 8.10 -10.33 -4.45
CA VAL A 190 9.35 -9.58 -4.70
C VAL A 190 10.11 -9.32 -3.40
N GLU A 191 9.48 -8.69 -2.43
CA GLU A 191 10.15 -8.25 -1.19
C GLU A 191 10.23 -9.34 -0.10
N ASN A 192 9.58 -10.49 -0.30
CA ASN A 192 9.55 -11.60 0.65
C ASN A 192 9.11 -11.20 2.07
N GLN A 193 8.16 -10.26 2.16
CA GLN A 193 7.55 -9.86 3.41
C GLN A 193 6.55 -10.91 3.91
N TYR A 194 6.31 -10.84 5.22
CA TYR A 194 5.30 -11.62 5.93
C TYR A 194 4.17 -10.65 6.28
N VAL A 195 3.20 -10.54 5.38
CA VAL A 195 2.02 -9.71 5.57
C VAL A 195 0.97 -10.52 6.32
N ILE A 196 0.56 -9.97 7.46
CA ILE A 196 -0.43 -10.57 8.36
C ILE A 196 -1.70 -9.76 8.23
N GLU A 197 -2.82 -10.45 8.10
CA GLU A 197 -4.15 -9.85 8.08
C GLU A 197 -4.87 -10.11 9.42
N SER A 198 -5.60 -9.11 9.89
CA SER A 198 -6.53 -9.22 11.02
C SER A 198 -7.80 -9.95 10.61
N ALA A 199 -8.61 -10.34 11.59
CA ALA A 199 -10.01 -10.64 11.29
C ALA A 199 -10.70 -9.37 10.73
N PRO A 200 -11.87 -9.52 10.07
CA PRO A 200 -12.75 -8.39 9.78
C PRO A 200 -12.80 -7.42 10.96
N LEU A 201 -12.53 -6.14 10.67
CA LEU A 201 -12.62 -5.09 11.68
C LEU A 201 -14.07 -4.98 12.13
N ARG A 202 -14.30 -4.87 13.44
CA ARG A 202 -15.65 -4.71 13.99
C ARG A 202 -16.13 -3.26 13.83
N LEU A 203 -16.52 -2.92 12.62
CA LEU A 203 -17.07 -1.62 12.24
C LEU A 203 -18.60 -1.64 12.36
N ARG A 204 -19.20 -0.47 12.59
CA ARG A 204 -20.66 -0.27 12.60
C ARG A 204 -21.17 -0.08 11.17
N PRO A 205 -22.46 -0.32 10.92
CA PRO A 205 -23.04 -0.09 9.60
C PRO A 205 -22.70 1.31 9.06
N GLY A 206 -22.04 1.35 7.90
CA GLY A 206 -21.66 2.59 7.22
C GLY A 206 -20.24 3.07 7.54
N GLU A 207 -19.59 2.60 8.61
CA GLU A 207 -18.19 2.95 8.92
C GLU A 207 -17.23 2.33 7.89
N GLU A 208 -17.56 1.18 7.28
CA GLU A 208 -16.77 0.60 6.18
C GLU A 208 -16.73 1.53 4.96
N ARG A 209 -17.90 2.03 4.54
CA ARG A 209 -18.05 3.01 3.46
C ARG A 209 -17.32 4.30 3.82
N GLY A 210 -17.56 4.83 5.03
CA GLY A 210 -16.89 6.03 5.51
C GLY A 210 -15.38 5.91 5.49
N LEU A 211 -14.84 4.75 5.86
CA LEU A 211 -13.39 4.50 5.88
C LEU A 211 -12.80 4.46 4.47
N LEU A 212 -13.50 3.85 3.51
CA LEU A 212 -13.09 3.85 2.11
C LEU A 212 -13.13 5.27 1.53
N VAL A 213 -14.26 5.98 1.68
CA VAL A 213 -14.43 7.37 1.19
C VAL A 213 -13.36 8.28 1.79
N LYS A 214 -13.13 8.21 3.10
CA LYS A 214 -12.12 9.03 3.76
C LYS A 214 -10.70 8.70 3.29
N SER A 215 -10.41 7.43 3.02
CA SER A 215 -9.12 7.01 2.46
C SER A 215 -8.91 7.55 1.04
N LEU A 216 -9.95 7.54 0.20
CA LEU A 216 -9.92 8.09 -1.16
C LEU A 216 -9.72 9.61 -1.12
N GLN A 217 -10.54 10.33 -0.33
CA GLN A 217 -10.39 11.77 -0.09
C GLN A 217 -8.99 12.13 0.41
N ARG A 218 -8.46 11.35 1.37
CA ARG A 218 -7.13 11.60 1.94
C ARG A 218 -6.03 11.41 0.90
N SER A 219 -6.15 10.38 0.07
CA SER A 219 -5.19 10.13 -1.02
C SER A 219 -5.24 11.24 -2.06
N ASP A 220 -6.44 11.61 -2.49
CA ASP A 220 -6.66 12.67 -3.46
C ASP A 220 -6.16 14.03 -2.96
N ALA A 221 -6.42 14.36 -1.69
CA ALA A 221 -5.95 15.61 -1.09
C ALA A 221 -4.42 15.63 -0.90
N ALA A 222 -3.81 14.51 -0.55
CA ALA A 222 -2.36 14.43 -0.36
C ALA A 222 -1.59 14.56 -1.68
N ARG A 223 -2.15 14.03 -2.78
CA ARG A 223 -1.45 13.77 -4.05
C ARG A 223 -0.03 13.29 -3.74
N MET A 224 1.01 13.97 -4.17
CA MET A 224 2.37 13.67 -3.74
C MET A 224 3.08 14.91 -3.20
N HIS A 225 2.37 15.67 -2.36
CA HIS A 225 2.88 16.93 -1.80
C HIS A 225 3.22 16.84 -0.31
N GLU A 226 2.86 15.73 0.34
CA GLU A 226 3.02 15.62 1.79
C GLU A 226 4.33 14.97 2.22
N PRO A 227 4.96 15.46 3.31
CA PRO A 227 6.19 14.87 3.82
C PRO A 227 5.91 13.57 4.56
N TYR A 228 6.70 12.54 4.25
CA TYR A 228 6.75 11.29 5.01
C TYR A 228 7.60 11.47 6.27
N LEU A 229 6.93 11.46 7.43
CA LEU A 229 7.48 11.70 8.76
C LEU A 229 7.25 10.49 9.68
N MET A 230 8.30 9.74 9.96
CA MET A 230 8.26 8.57 10.83
C MET A 230 8.05 8.94 12.31
N LEU A 231 8.71 10.00 12.79
CA LEU A 231 8.60 10.45 14.18
C LEU A 231 8.89 11.96 14.27
N ARG A 232 7.93 12.77 14.71
CA ARG A 232 8.13 14.17 15.13
C ARG A 232 7.32 14.42 16.41
N PHE A 233 7.84 15.23 17.32
CA PHE A 233 7.32 15.42 18.68
C PHE A 233 5.83 15.77 18.79
N SER A 234 5.18 16.25 17.73
CA SER A 234 3.75 16.62 17.73
C SER A 234 2.92 16.10 16.55
N ARG A 235 3.54 15.54 15.49
CA ARG A 235 2.83 15.07 14.28
C ARG A 235 3.57 13.88 13.64
N THR A 236 2.84 12.89 13.15
CA THR A 236 3.41 11.78 12.37
C THR A 236 2.62 11.64 11.07
N ASN A 237 3.33 11.46 9.96
CA ASN A 237 2.75 11.29 8.63
C ASN A 237 3.48 10.13 7.96
N ASN A 238 3.10 8.89 8.26
CA ASN A 238 3.77 7.70 7.74
C ASN A 238 2.82 6.54 7.47
N CYS A 239 3.38 5.42 7.00
CA CYS A 239 2.67 4.19 6.65
C CYS A 239 1.96 3.48 7.81
N THR A 240 2.21 3.88 9.06
CA THR A 240 1.49 3.35 10.21
C THR A 240 0.49 4.37 10.75
N SER A 241 0.88 5.64 10.87
CA SER A 241 0.03 6.66 11.49
C SER A 241 -1.15 7.07 10.62
N ASN A 242 -0.99 7.22 9.30
CA ASN A 242 -2.08 7.71 8.44
C ASN A 242 -3.27 6.77 8.37
N PRO A 243 -3.12 5.47 8.06
CA PRO A 243 -4.27 4.57 8.01
C PRO A 243 -5.03 4.53 9.33
N LEU A 244 -4.31 4.64 10.44
CA LEU A 244 -4.89 4.64 11.78
C LEU A 244 -5.55 5.99 12.15
N GLN A 245 -5.03 7.12 11.67
CA GLN A 245 -5.68 8.42 11.81
C GLN A 245 -7.00 8.47 11.04
N ILE A 246 -7.03 7.99 9.79
CA ILE A 246 -8.27 7.89 9.00
C ILE A 246 -9.28 6.99 9.72
N LEU A 247 -8.83 5.86 10.28
CA LEU A 247 -9.68 5.00 11.09
C LEU A 247 -10.26 5.75 12.31
N ASP A 248 -9.44 6.52 13.02
CA ASP A 248 -9.88 7.32 14.17
C ASP A 248 -10.85 8.45 13.81
N GLU A 249 -10.81 8.96 12.57
CA GLU A 249 -11.72 10.00 12.08
C GLU A 249 -13.11 9.45 11.70
N VAL A 250 -13.20 8.17 11.36
CA VAL A 250 -14.44 7.53 10.90
C VAL A 250 -15.14 6.76 12.01
N VAL A 251 -14.39 6.09 12.87
CA VAL A 251 -14.96 5.16 13.86
C VAL A 251 -15.52 5.90 15.06
N ALA A 252 -16.76 5.61 15.41
CA ALA A 252 -17.38 6.10 16.63
C ALA A 252 -16.94 5.28 17.86
N TYR A 253 -16.05 5.85 18.67
CA TYR A 253 -15.58 5.22 19.91
C TYR A 253 -16.50 5.47 21.11
N ASN A 254 -16.64 4.47 21.98
CA ASN A 254 -17.19 4.69 23.32
C ASN A 254 -16.16 5.36 24.26
N TRP A 255 -16.60 5.86 25.41
CA TRP A 255 -15.74 6.62 26.32
C TRP A 255 -14.50 5.84 26.82
N ARG A 256 -14.60 4.51 26.98
CA ARG A 256 -13.45 3.67 27.39
C ARG A 256 -12.42 3.55 26.28
N GLN A 257 -12.89 3.33 25.05
CA GLN A 257 -12.06 3.27 23.85
C GLN A 257 -11.40 4.62 23.58
N TRP A 258 -12.13 5.72 23.78
CA TRP A 258 -11.61 7.08 23.63
C TRP A 258 -10.53 7.41 24.66
N PHE A 259 -10.68 7.00 25.92
CA PHE A 259 -9.62 7.16 26.91
C PHE A 259 -8.37 6.33 26.56
N GLY A 260 -8.58 5.09 26.10
CA GLY A 260 -7.49 4.24 25.60
C GLY A 260 -6.77 4.80 24.38
N SER A 261 -7.50 5.46 23.46
CA SER A 261 -6.94 6.06 22.25
C SER A 261 -6.06 7.27 22.56
N LEU A 262 -6.45 8.09 23.54
CA LEU A 262 -5.66 9.24 24.01
C LEU A 262 -4.31 8.84 24.61
N LEU A 263 -4.25 7.72 25.33
CA LEU A 263 -3.04 7.23 26.00
C LEU A 263 -2.06 6.56 25.03
N TYR A 264 -2.51 6.11 23.85
CA TYR A 264 -1.72 5.33 22.91
C TYR A 264 -1.61 6.00 21.54
N ARG A 265 -0.97 7.17 21.51
CA ARG A 265 -0.76 7.99 20.29
C ARG A 265 0.35 7.48 19.37
N LEU A 266 1.20 6.56 19.82
CA LEU A 266 2.25 5.95 19.00
C LEU A 266 1.86 4.49 18.68
N PRO A 267 1.41 4.19 17.44
CA PRO A 267 1.00 2.85 17.05
C PRO A 267 2.19 1.91 16.80
N LEU A 268 3.08 1.78 17.78
CA LEU A 268 4.24 0.87 17.73
C LEU A 268 3.80 -0.60 17.60
N ASN A 269 2.56 -0.91 18.01
CA ASN A 269 1.93 -2.21 17.81
C ASN A 269 0.50 -2.00 17.26
N PRO A 270 0.30 -2.09 15.93
CA PRO A 270 -1.00 -1.89 15.29
C PRO A 270 -2.11 -2.79 15.83
N ARG A 271 -1.81 -4.03 16.22
CA ARG A 271 -2.84 -4.94 16.76
C ARG A 271 -3.30 -4.54 18.15
N LEU A 272 -2.35 -4.15 19.03
CA LEU A 272 -2.72 -3.62 20.34
C LEU A 272 -3.55 -2.34 20.18
N TYR A 273 -3.18 -1.49 19.22
CA TYR A 273 -3.92 -0.28 18.88
C TYR A 273 -5.38 -0.58 18.51
N LEU A 274 -5.62 -1.54 17.60
CA LEU A 274 -6.96 -1.98 17.20
C LEU A 274 -7.73 -2.61 18.37
N ARG A 275 -7.05 -3.42 19.21
CA ARG A 275 -7.66 -4.07 20.36
C ARG A 275 -8.15 -3.08 21.42
N ILE A 276 -7.36 -2.06 21.76
CA ILE A 276 -7.76 -1.01 22.72
C ILE A 276 -9.01 -0.27 22.23
N ARG A 277 -9.16 -0.11 20.93
CA ARG A 277 -10.32 0.48 20.26
C ARG A 277 -11.50 -0.48 20.08
N GLY A 278 -11.35 -1.75 20.47
CA GLY A 278 -12.39 -2.78 20.31
C GLY A 278 -12.65 -3.18 18.85
N LEU A 279 -11.73 -2.87 17.94
CA LEU A 279 -11.83 -3.16 16.51
C LEU A 279 -11.22 -4.52 16.13
N ASP A 280 -10.29 -5.03 16.93
CA ASP A 280 -9.74 -6.40 16.78
C ASP A 280 -10.76 -7.40 17.33
N SER A 281 -11.60 -7.93 16.43
CA SER A 281 -12.70 -8.85 16.73
C SER A 281 -12.23 -10.21 17.26
N ASP A 282 -11.10 -10.69 16.77
CA ASP A 282 -10.43 -11.91 17.24
C ASP A 282 -8.90 -11.72 17.27
N PRO A 283 -8.32 -11.44 18.45
CA PRO A 283 -6.87 -11.28 18.61
C PRO A 283 -6.05 -12.55 18.30
N SER A 284 -6.69 -13.72 18.28
CA SER A 284 -6.07 -15.00 17.94
C SER A 284 -6.02 -15.23 16.43
N TYR A 285 -6.94 -14.64 15.68
CA TYR A 285 -7.00 -14.75 14.22
C TYR A 285 -5.75 -14.19 13.56
N ARG A 286 -5.13 -14.99 12.69
CA ARG A 286 -3.98 -14.58 11.86
C ARG A 286 -4.06 -15.28 10.52
N SER A 287 -4.41 -14.54 9.48
CA SER A 287 -4.21 -14.98 8.11
C SER A 287 -2.89 -14.42 7.58
N PHE A 288 -2.18 -15.24 6.81
CA PHE A 288 -1.03 -14.79 6.04
C PHE A 288 -1.44 -14.71 4.58
N LEU A 289 -1.27 -13.54 3.96
CA LEU A 289 -1.59 -13.40 2.53
C LEU A 289 -0.78 -14.35 1.63
N ARG A 290 0.40 -14.78 2.09
CA ARG A 290 1.17 -15.80 1.39
C ARG A 290 0.43 -17.12 1.26
N ASP A 291 -0.31 -17.50 2.31
CA ASP A 291 -1.03 -18.76 2.37
C ASP A 291 -2.33 -18.63 1.58
N GLU A 292 -3.05 -17.52 1.73
CA GLU A 292 -4.26 -17.19 0.95
C GLU A 292 -3.97 -17.14 -0.55
N PHE A 293 -2.86 -16.52 -0.97
CA PHE A 293 -2.47 -16.36 -2.38
C PHE A 293 -1.41 -17.39 -2.83
N ALA A 294 -1.31 -18.56 -2.16
CA ALA A 294 -0.29 -19.56 -2.48
C ALA A 294 -0.37 -20.02 -3.95
N GLY A 295 -1.59 -20.24 -4.48
CA GLY A 295 -1.81 -20.59 -5.88
C GLY A 295 -1.28 -19.54 -6.85
N TYR A 296 -1.61 -18.27 -6.61
CA TYR A 296 -1.09 -17.14 -7.40
C TYR A 296 0.43 -17.05 -7.35
N LEU A 297 1.04 -17.15 -6.17
CA LEU A 297 2.49 -17.08 -5.95
C LEU A 297 3.25 -18.25 -6.61
N HIS A 298 2.62 -19.42 -6.71
CA HIS A 298 3.22 -20.60 -7.32
C HIS A 298 2.96 -20.72 -8.82
N SER A 299 2.08 -19.90 -9.39
CA SER A 299 1.78 -19.91 -10.82
C SER A 299 3.03 -19.62 -11.68
N PRO A 300 3.17 -20.26 -12.86
CA PRO A 300 4.25 -19.97 -13.79
C PRO A 300 4.31 -18.49 -14.20
N ALA A 301 3.15 -17.86 -14.42
CA ALA A 301 3.03 -16.45 -14.80
C ALA A 301 3.64 -15.53 -13.73
N THR A 302 3.28 -15.70 -12.45
CA THR A 302 3.82 -14.89 -11.35
C THR A 302 5.32 -15.10 -11.16
N ARG A 303 5.79 -16.35 -11.29
CA ARG A 303 7.23 -16.66 -11.23
C ARG A 303 8.00 -15.97 -12.38
N GLN A 304 7.43 -15.97 -13.57
CA GLN A 304 8.02 -15.29 -14.73
C GLN A 304 8.04 -13.77 -14.52
N ARG A 305 6.90 -13.18 -14.13
CA ARG A 305 6.79 -11.75 -13.79
C ARG A 305 7.81 -11.31 -12.75
N ARG A 306 8.02 -12.13 -11.70
CA ARG A 306 9.05 -11.88 -10.67
C ARG A 306 10.46 -11.90 -11.25
N ARG A 307 10.79 -12.86 -12.12
CA ARG A 307 12.11 -12.93 -12.78
C ARG A 307 12.36 -11.69 -13.62
N ASP A 308 11.37 -11.25 -14.39
CA ASP A 308 11.49 -10.08 -15.26
C ASP A 308 11.57 -8.78 -14.46
N HIS A 309 10.84 -8.68 -13.35
CA HIS A 309 10.99 -7.59 -12.38
C HIS A 309 12.42 -7.51 -11.83
N VAL A 310 12.97 -8.63 -11.34
CA VAL A 310 14.35 -8.67 -10.80
C VAL A 310 15.39 -8.33 -11.87
N LYS A 311 15.23 -8.85 -13.10
CA LYS A 311 16.11 -8.51 -14.23
C LYS A 311 16.12 -7.01 -14.51
N ARG A 312 14.93 -6.38 -14.58
CA ARG A 312 14.79 -4.93 -14.78
C ARG A 312 15.44 -4.13 -13.65
N ALA A 313 15.18 -4.50 -12.40
CA ALA A 313 15.78 -3.83 -11.23
C ALA A 313 17.32 -3.92 -11.23
N ILE A 314 17.89 -5.06 -11.62
CA ILE A 314 19.34 -5.23 -11.76
C ILE A 314 19.88 -4.35 -12.91
N ALA A 315 19.19 -4.30 -14.05
CA ALA A 315 19.59 -3.48 -15.19
C ALA A 315 19.60 -1.99 -14.83
N ALA A 316 18.50 -1.48 -14.25
CA ALA A 316 18.40 -0.08 -13.80
C ALA A 316 19.49 0.28 -12.78
N ARG A 317 19.78 -0.63 -11.83
CA ARG A 317 20.87 -0.42 -10.87
C ARG A 317 22.24 -0.35 -11.53
N ARG A 318 22.50 -1.15 -12.56
CA ARG A 318 23.77 -1.14 -13.30
C ARG A 318 23.95 0.14 -14.12
N GLU A 319 22.87 0.59 -14.75
CA GLU A 319 22.82 1.85 -15.50
C GLU A 319 23.08 3.05 -14.58
N ALA A 320 22.40 3.11 -13.43
CA ALA A 320 22.64 4.13 -12.41
C ALA A 320 24.08 4.12 -11.84
N GLN A 321 24.81 3.01 -11.99
CA GLN A 321 26.22 2.87 -11.59
C GLN A 321 27.21 3.13 -12.74
N GLY A 322 26.74 3.58 -13.91
CA GLY A 322 27.59 3.83 -15.08
C GLY A 322 28.22 2.56 -15.67
N ARG A 323 27.61 1.39 -15.44
CA ARG A 323 28.06 0.09 -15.96
C ARG A 323 26.99 -0.52 -16.87
N PRO A 324 26.69 0.10 -18.03
CA PRO A 324 25.71 -0.47 -18.95
C PRO A 324 26.13 -1.87 -19.40
N ARG A 325 25.13 -2.68 -19.77
CA ARG A 325 25.34 -4.05 -20.27
C ARG A 325 26.33 -4.00 -21.43
N GLN A 326 27.49 -4.65 -21.29
CA GLN A 326 28.28 -5.03 -22.44
C GLN A 326 27.44 -6.03 -23.23
N HIS A 327 26.98 -5.63 -24.41
CA HIS A 327 26.37 -6.55 -25.35
C HIS A 327 27.44 -7.59 -25.71
N ALA A 328 27.13 -8.85 -25.40
CA ALA A 328 27.83 -10.03 -25.91
C ALA A 328 26.83 -10.78 -26.78
#